data_AF-A0A6A6TEP0-F1
#
_entry.id   AF-A0A6A6TEP0-F1
#
_cell.length_a   1.000
_cell.length_b   1.000
_cell.length_c   1.000
_cell.angle_alpha   90.00
_cell.angle_beta   90.00
_cell.angle_gamma   90.00
#
_symmetry.space_group_name_H-M   'P 1'
#
loop_
_entity.id
_entity.type
_entity.pdbx_description
1 polymer ?
#
loop_
_entity_poly.entity_id
_entity_poly.type
_entity_poly.pdbx_seq_one_letter_code
_entity_poly.pdbx_strand_id
1 'polypeptide(L)'
;MPHNGFRDLAKPFIAAYKAGATDPTKYITEDKIVYWYRPTPKGLNCDATDNIGARPDGYDSMQDAVYVVSLLKNAGKVKATSGSNSKSFDAPAGVSAWQVNMGVGQQVFSLERNGKQVFNGTSSRDITDTCPCGLYNYNVFVGTVPAGDPDALSGDSFAGFARGLKVACTARPLLPIRVGTATHTKV
;
A
#
# COMPACT_ATOMS: atom_id res chain seq x y z
N MET A 1 9.35 4.92 -1.63
CA MET A 1 8.26 3.95 -1.40
C MET A 1 7.69 4.33 -0.06
N PRO A 2 6.46 4.84 0.01
CA PRO A 2 5.93 5.31 1.28
C PRO A 2 5.78 4.16 2.27
N HIS A 3 6.23 4.40 3.50
CA HIS A 3 5.93 3.61 4.70
C HIS A 3 5.18 4.43 5.75
N ASN A 4 4.87 5.70 5.45
CA ASN A 4 4.15 6.63 6.32
C ASN A 4 2.76 6.11 6.74
N GLY A 5 2.12 5.25 5.95
CA GLY A 5 0.88 4.58 6.34
C GLY A 5 1.01 3.73 7.61
N PHE A 6 2.17 3.09 7.85
CA PHE A 6 2.41 2.38 9.11
C PHE A 6 2.53 3.33 10.30
N ARG A 7 3.15 4.50 10.09
CA ARG A 7 3.17 5.56 11.11
C ARG A 7 1.75 6.02 11.42
N ASP A 8 0.91 6.21 10.41
CA ASP A 8 -0.49 6.60 10.59
C ASP A 8 -1.29 5.53 11.35
N LEU A 9 -1.09 4.25 11.03
CA LEU A 9 -1.66 3.13 11.77
C LEU A 9 -1.23 3.13 13.24
N ALA A 10 0.03 3.45 13.54
CA ALA A 10 0.55 3.42 14.91
C ALA A 10 0.04 4.57 15.79
N LYS A 11 -0.30 5.74 15.21
CA LYS A 11 -0.73 6.95 15.96
C LYS A 11 -1.79 6.69 17.04
N PRO A 12 -2.95 6.08 16.75
CA PRO A 12 -4.00 5.88 17.76
C PRO A 12 -3.57 4.88 18.86
N PHE A 13 -2.78 3.86 18.54
CA PHE A 13 -2.23 2.93 19.53
C PHE A 13 -1.23 3.61 20.47
N ILE A 14 -0.33 4.43 19.92
CA ILE A 14 0.64 5.21 20.71
C ILE A 14 -0.10 6.17 21.64
N ALA A 15 -1.14 6.84 21.14
CA ALA A 15 -1.95 7.76 21.95
C ALA A 15 -2.70 7.03 23.07
N ALA A 16 -3.25 5.84 22.81
CA ALA A 16 -3.87 5.00 23.81
C ALA A 16 -2.89 4.56 24.90
N TYR A 17 -1.74 4.02 24.49
CA TYR A 17 -0.69 3.59 25.40
C TYR A 17 -0.24 4.74 26.33
N LYS A 18 0.05 5.92 25.76
CA LYS A 18 0.49 7.11 26.53
C LYS A 18 -0.53 7.60 27.55
N ALA A 19 -1.80 7.27 27.34
CA ALA A 19 -2.89 7.66 28.22
C ALA A 19 -3.40 6.50 29.11
N GLY A 20 -2.67 5.38 29.17
CA GLY A 20 -3.04 4.21 29.96
C GLY A 20 -4.29 3.48 29.47
N ALA A 21 -4.72 3.72 28.22
CA ALA A 21 -5.87 3.05 27.62
C ALA A 21 -5.43 1.78 26.86
N THR A 22 -6.25 0.74 26.92
CA THR A 22 -6.04 -0.53 26.19
C THR A 22 -6.74 -0.57 24.83
N ASP A 23 -7.59 0.42 24.53
CA ASP A 23 -8.37 0.52 23.30
C ASP A 23 -7.99 1.81 22.52
N PRO A 24 -7.53 1.69 21.26
CA PRO A 24 -7.18 2.84 20.41
C PRO A 24 -8.39 3.60 19.88
N THR A 25 -9.61 3.07 19.97
CA THR A 25 -10.80 3.58 19.25
C THR A 25 -11.06 5.07 19.49
N LYS A 26 -10.96 5.53 20.75
CA LYS A 26 -11.19 6.94 21.10
C LYS A 26 -10.11 7.91 20.59
N TYR A 27 -8.98 7.39 20.11
CA TYR A 27 -7.86 8.17 19.56
C TYR A 27 -7.85 8.20 18.03
N ILE A 28 -8.82 7.56 17.39
CA ILE A 28 -9.03 7.66 15.95
C ILE A 28 -9.77 8.96 15.68
N THR A 29 -9.04 9.96 15.17
CA THR A 29 -9.58 11.30 14.93
C THR A 29 -10.14 11.49 13.52
N GLU A 30 -9.75 10.62 12.60
CA GLU A 30 -10.10 10.63 11.17
C GLU A 30 -10.37 9.21 10.67
N ASP A 31 -11.31 9.07 9.72
CA ASP A 31 -11.50 7.81 9.01
C ASP A 31 -10.35 7.62 8.00
N LYS A 32 -9.72 6.45 8.01
CA LYS A 32 -8.59 6.13 7.13
C LYS A 32 -8.56 4.64 6.82
N ILE A 33 -8.17 4.30 5.60
CA ILE A 33 -7.73 2.95 5.24
C ILE A 33 -6.22 3.01 5.07
N VAL A 34 -5.48 2.11 5.72
CA VAL A 34 -4.06 1.85 5.49
C VAL A 34 -3.95 0.52 4.77
N TYR A 35 -3.15 0.45 3.71
CA TYR A 35 -2.96 -0.78 2.95
C TYR A 35 -1.49 -1.00 2.63
N TRP A 36 -1.11 -2.26 2.48
CA TRP A 36 0.23 -2.62 2.00
C TRP A 36 0.26 -3.97 1.30
N TYR A 37 1.26 -4.13 0.44
CA TYR A 37 1.52 -5.34 -0.33
C TYR A 37 2.91 -5.28 -0.96
N ARG A 38 3.43 -6.43 -1.41
CA ARG A 38 4.61 -6.43 -2.27
C ARG A 38 4.25 -5.97 -3.68
N PRO A 39 5.08 -5.13 -4.33
CA PRO A 39 4.85 -4.71 -5.72
C PRO A 39 4.88 -5.84 -6.75
N THR A 40 5.38 -7.02 -6.37
CA THR A 40 5.44 -8.22 -7.22
C THR A 40 5.16 -9.49 -6.38
N PRO A 41 4.64 -10.57 -6.99
CA PRO A 41 4.47 -11.86 -6.32
C PRO A 41 5.81 -12.45 -5.82
N LYS A 42 5.82 -13.16 -4.69
CA LYS A 42 7.09 -13.71 -4.16
C LYS A 42 7.82 -14.65 -5.10
N GLY A 43 7.05 -15.38 -5.91
CA GLY A 43 7.54 -16.41 -6.81
C GLY A 43 8.17 -15.86 -8.09
N LEU A 44 8.02 -14.56 -8.38
CA LEU A 44 8.66 -13.93 -9.54
C LEU A 44 10.17 -14.22 -9.51
N ASN A 45 10.76 -14.59 -10.65
CA ASN A 45 12.20 -14.87 -10.76
C ASN A 45 12.89 -13.73 -11.51
N CYS A 46 13.87 -13.12 -10.83
CA CYS A 46 14.69 -12.03 -11.34
C CYS A 46 16.20 -12.38 -11.35
N ASP A 47 16.59 -13.64 -11.15
CA ASP A 47 17.99 -14.06 -10.96
C ASP A 47 18.93 -13.57 -12.08
N ALA A 48 18.47 -13.63 -13.34
CA ALA A 48 19.28 -13.20 -14.47
C ALA A 48 19.60 -11.70 -14.47
N THR A 49 18.66 -10.87 -13.98
CA THR A 49 18.71 -9.41 -14.07
C THR A 49 19.02 -8.72 -12.74
N ASP A 50 18.88 -9.43 -11.62
CA ASP A 50 19.14 -8.91 -10.30
C ASP A 50 20.65 -8.73 -10.08
N ASN A 51 21.01 -7.80 -9.20
CA ASN A 51 22.40 -7.48 -8.89
C ASN A 51 23.12 -8.60 -8.14
N ILE A 52 22.40 -9.29 -7.24
CA ILE A 52 22.91 -10.42 -6.47
C ILE A 52 22.62 -11.73 -7.20
N GLY A 53 21.51 -11.78 -7.95
CA GLY A 53 21.15 -12.92 -8.79
C GLY A 53 20.54 -14.09 -8.02
N ALA A 54 20.08 -13.83 -6.79
CA ALA A 54 19.36 -14.78 -5.96
C ALA A 54 18.38 -14.04 -5.03
N ARG A 55 17.33 -14.74 -4.60
CA ARG A 55 16.38 -14.22 -3.60
C ARG A 55 17.05 -14.19 -2.22
N PRO A 56 16.77 -13.18 -1.38
CA PRO A 56 17.26 -13.16 0.00
C PRO A 56 16.56 -14.23 0.84
N ASP A 57 17.21 -14.68 1.90
CA ASP A 57 16.60 -15.56 2.89
C ASP A 57 15.32 -14.94 3.48
N GLY A 58 14.28 -15.77 3.66
CA GLY A 58 12.99 -15.34 4.22
C GLY A 58 12.07 -14.61 3.24
N TYR A 59 12.40 -14.56 1.93
CA TYR A 59 11.54 -13.95 0.89
C TYR A 59 10.11 -14.52 0.87
N ASP A 60 9.94 -15.74 1.35
CA ASP A 60 8.70 -16.52 1.34
C ASP A 60 7.82 -16.33 2.58
N SER A 61 8.34 -15.71 3.64
CA SER A 61 7.69 -15.50 4.94
C SER A 61 6.42 -14.65 4.84
N MET A 62 6.42 -13.63 3.97
CA MET A 62 5.24 -12.83 3.68
C MET A 62 4.39 -13.50 2.60
N GLN A 63 3.08 -13.58 2.82
CA GLN A 63 2.12 -14.12 1.85
C GLN A 63 1.90 -13.15 0.68
N ASP A 64 1.51 -13.68 -0.48
CA ASP A 64 1.03 -12.87 -1.60
C ASP A 64 -0.41 -12.42 -1.31
N ALA A 65 -0.53 -11.38 -0.49
CA ALA A 65 -1.78 -10.76 -0.10
C ALA A 65 -1.69 -9.22 -0.15
N VAL A 66 -2.84 -8.58 -0.30
CA VAL A 66 -3.06 -7.17 0.01
C VAL A 66 -3.65 -7.08 1.41
N TYR A 67 -2.91 -6.45 2.31
CA TYR A 67 -3.32 -6.22 3.68
C TYR A 67 -4.04 -4.88 3.76
N VAL A 68 -5.16 -4.85 4.47
CA VAL A 68 -6.03 -3.67 4.57
C VAL A 68 -6.40 -3.49 6.03
N VAL A 69 -6.13 -2.30 6.57
CA VAL A 69 -6.51 -1.91 7.93
C VAL A 69 -7.35 -0.65 7.86
N SER A 70 -8.53 -0.67 8.46
CA SER A 70 -9.36 0.52 8.62
C SER A 70 -9.20 1.10 10.01
N LEU A 71 -9.06 2.42 10.08
CA LEU A 71 -9.19 3.24 11.28
C LEU A 71 -10.49 4.04 11.11
N LEU A 72 -11.57 3.67 11.80
CA LEU A 72 -12.87 4.30 11.61
C LEU A 72 -13.41 4.93 12.89
N LYS A 73 -13.98 6.11 12.78
CA LYS A 73 -14.72 6.78 13.86
C LYS A 73 -16.11 6.19 14.05
N ASN A 74 -16.73 5.77 12.95
CA ASN A 74 -18.05 5.16 12.90
C ASN A 74 -18.01 3.92 12.02
N ALA A 75 -18.86 2.95 12.29
CA ALA A 75 -18.95 1.75 11.47
C ALA A 75 -19.24 2.08 9.99
N GLY A 76 -18.80 1.20 9.09
CA GLY A 76 -19.03 1.32 7.66
C GLY A 76 -18.62 0.05 6.92
N LYS A 77 -18.69 0.08 5.60
CA LYS A 77 -18.31 -1.03 4.73
C LYS A 77 -17.04 -0.67 3.97
N VAL A 78 -15.98 -1.43 4.21
CA VAL A 78 -14.71 -1.29 3.51
C VAL A 78 -14.72 -2.21 2.30
N LYS A 79 -14.41 -1.69 1.11
CA LYS A 79 -14.19 -2.50 -0.09
C LYS A 79 -12.73 -2.40 -0.51
N ALA A 80 -12.16 -3.53 -0.87
CA ALA A 80 -10.80 -3.63 -1.35
C ALA A 80 -10.75 -4.51 -2.60
N THR A 81 -10.10 -4.02 -3.64
CA THR A 81 -9.87 -4.71 -4.91
C THR A 81 -8.37 -4.80 -5.15
N SER A 82 -7.90 -5.96 -5.61
CA SER A 82 -6.52 -6.23 -6.03
C SER A 82 -6.55 -7.02 -7.33
N GLY A 83 -6.21 -6.37 -8.45
CA GLY A 83 -6.39 -6.94 -9.78
C GLY A 83 -7.84 -7.34 -10.01
N SER A 84 -8.06 -8.63 -10.31
CA SER A 84 -9.39 -9.23 -10.46
C SER A 84 -10.05 -9.64 -9.13
N ASN A 85 -9.32 -9.64 -8.01
CA ASN A 85 -9.88 -9.99 -6.71
C ASN A 85 -10.59 -8.80 -6.09
N SER A 86 -11.82 -8.99 -5.58
CA SER A 86 -12.53 -7.94 -4.82
C SER A 86 -13.24 -8.54 -3.62
N LYS A 87 -13.16 -7.86 -2.48
CA LYS A 87 -13.88 -8.21 -1.25
C LYS A 87 -14.44 -6.95 -0.58
N SER A 88 -15.53 -7.14 0.15
CA SER A 88 -16.09 -6.14 1.05
C SER A 88 -16.16 -6.69 2.47
N PHE A 89 -15.99 -5.80 3.44
CA PHE A 89 -15.93 -6.10 4.85
C PHE A 89 -16.79 -5.11 5.63
N ASP A 90 -17.59 -5.61 6.56
CA ASP A 90 -18.23 -4.78 7.56
C ASP A 90 -17.19 -4.40 8.62
N ALA A 91 -16.97 -3.10 8.77
CA ALA A 91 -15.94 -2.53 9.61
C ALA A 91 -16.61 -1.77 10.76
N PRO A 92 -16.47 -2.22 12.03
CA PRO A 92 -16.94 -1.44 13.17
C PRO A 92 -16.14 -0.12 13.31
N ALA A 93 -16.63 0.78 14.18
CA ALA A 93 -15.78 1.85 14.69
C ALA A 93 -14.57 1.24 15.42
N GLY A 94 -13.41 1.87 15.31
CA GLY A 94 -12.15 1.35 15.83
C GLY A 94 -11.20 0.91 14.72
N VAL A 95 -10.37 -0.09 15.04
CA VAL A 95 -9.39 -0.67 14.12
C VAL A 95 -9.86 -2.04 13.67
N SER A 96 -9.76 -2.34 12.38
CA SER A 96 -10.05 -3.66 11.84
C SER A 96 -9.12 -4.00 10.69
N ALA A 97 -8.74 -5.26 10.57
CA ALA A 97 -7.70 -5.71 9.65
C ALA A 97 -8.18 -6.92 8.83
N TRP A 98 -7.90 -6.91 7.53
CA TRP A 98 -8.24 -7.99 6.62
C TRP A 98 -7.13 -8.24 5.60
N GLN A 99 -7.27 -9.37 4.91
CA GLN A 99 -6.44 -9.74 3.78
C GLN A 99 -7.32 -9.97 2.55
N VAL A 100 -6.84 -9.51 1.41
CA VAL A 100 -7.39 -9.80 0.08
C VAL A 100 -6.33 -10.54 -0.71
N ASN A 101 -6.75 -11.54 -1.51
CA ASN A 101 -5.84 -12.24 -2.39
C ASN A 101 -5.13 -11.26 -3.32
N MET A 102 -3.81 -11.41 -3.45
CA MET A 102 -3.04 -10.59 -4.38
C MET A 102 -3.43 -10.87 -5.82
N GLY A 103 -3.74 -9.82 -6.57
CA GLY A 103 -3.89 -9.85 -8.02
C GLY A 103 -2.99 -8.81 -8.69
N VAL A 104 -2.39 -9.21 -9.81
CA VAL A 104 -1.68 -8.29 -10.72
C VAL A 104 -2.65 -7.22 -11.23
N GLY A 105 -2.17 -5.98 -11.35
CA GLY A 105 -2.96 -4.82 -11.73
C GLY A 105 -3.18 -3.86 -10.57
N GLN A 106 -4.35 -3.21 -10.55
CA GLN A 106 -4.68 -2.11 -9.63
C GLN A 106 -5.11 -2.56 -8.24
N GLN A 107 -4.89 -1.67 -7.26
CA GLN A 107 -5.35 -1.82 -5.89
C GLN A 107 -6.26 -0.64 -5.57
N VAL A 108 -7.55 -0.91 -5.34
CA VAL A 108 -8.57 0.12 -5.15
C VAL A 108 -9.27 -0.10 -3.83
N PHE A 109 -9.47 0.96 -3.06
CA PHE A 109 -10.05 0.89 -1.73
C PHE A 109 -11.15 1.95 -1.59
N SER A 110 -12.23 1.61 -0.90
CA SER A 110 -13.29 2.55 -0.57
C SER A 110 -13.90 2.28 0.80
N LEU A 111 -14.49 3.32 1.36
CA LEU A 111 -15.37 3.26 2.51
C LEU A 111 -16.76 3.72 2.10
N GLU A 112 -17.77 2.94 2.44
CA GLU A 112 -19.18 3.25 2.20
C GLU A 112 -19.98 3.21 3.51
N ARG A 113 -21.00 4.06 3.62
CA ARG A 113 -21.98 4.05 4.71
C ARG A 113 -23.36 4.33 4.13
N ASN A 114 -24.36 3.53 4.52
CA ASN A 114 -25.75 3.70 4.06
C ASN A 114 -25.88 3.74 2.53
N GLY A 115 -25.11 2.91 1.82
CA GLY A 115 -25.09 2.87 0.35
C GLY A 115 -24.44 4.08 -0.33
N LYS A 116 -23.86 5.00 0.44
CA LYS A 116 -23.12 6.16 -0.07
C LYS A 116 -21.64 6.03 0.20
N GLN A 117 -20.86 6.39 -0.80
CA GLN A 117 -19.41 6.41 -0.69
C GLN A 117 -18.95 7.58 0.18
N VAL A 118 -18.15 7.28 1.21
CA VAL A 118 -17.52 8.27 2.09
C VAL A 118 -16.21 8.75 1.44
N PHE A 119 -15.37 7.82 1.00
CA PHE A 119 -14.17 8.11 0.20
C PHE A 119 -13.75 6.90 -0.63
N ASN A 120 -12.88 7.12 -1.62
CA ASN A 120 -12.09 6.08 -2.29
C ASN A 120 -10.67 6.54 -2.53
N GLY A 121 -9.81 5.59 -2.86
CA GLY A 121 -8.50 5.83 -3.42
C GLY A 121 -8.04 4.62 -4.22
N THR A 122 -7.26 4.89 -5.26
CA THR A 122 -6.49 3.88 -5.98
C THR A 122 -5.05 4.01 -5.53
N SER A 123 -4.38 2.89 -5.28
CA SER A 123 -2.96 2.89 -5.01
C SER A 123 -2.18 3.45 -6.19
N SER A 124 -1.14 4.22 -5.89
CA SER A 124 -0.22 4.72 -6.91
C SER A 124 0.80 3.67 -7.37
N ARG A 125 0.69 2.41 -6.92
CA ARG A 125 1.58 1.33 -7.35
C ARG A 125 0.81 0.07 -7.72
N ASP A 126 0.64 -0.19 -9.01
CA ASP A 126 0.12 -1.47 -9.46
C ASP A 126 1.06 -2.63 -9.04
N ILE A 127 0.48 -3.79 -8.75
CA ILE A 127 1.21 -5.05 -8.59
C ILE A 127 1.50 -5.58 -9.99
N THR A 128 2.77 -5.90 -10.25
CA THR A 128 3.23 -6.38 -11.57
C THR A 128 3.86 -7.76 -11.45
N ASP A 129 3.83 -8.51 -12.55
CA ASP A 129 4.52 -9.81 -12.72
C ASP A 129 5.86 -9.66 -13.47
N THR A 130 6.38 -8.43 -13.56
CA THR A 130 7.68 -8.11 -14.18
C THR A 130 8.66 -7.60 -13.14
N CYS A 131 9.94 -7.97 -13.26
CA CYS A 131 11.03 -7.54 -12.37
C CYS A 131 11.23 -6.02 -12.46
N PRO A 132 10.88 -5.22 -11.42
CA PRO A 132 11.00 -3.77 -11.49
C PRO A 132 12.47 -3.37 -11.61
N CYS A 133 12.85 -2.80 -12.75
CA CYS A 133 14.25 -2.51 -13.08
C CYS A 133 15.18 -3.74 -12.94
N GLY A 134 14.65 -4.94 -13.24
CA GLY A 134 15.41 -6.19 -13.16
C GLY A 134 15.68 -6.71 -11.75
N LEU A 135 15.19 -6.03 -10.71
CA LEU A 135 15.51 -6.37 -9.32
C LEU A 135 14.42 -7.22 -8.66
N TYR A 136 14.85 -8.02 -7.68
CA TYR A 136 13.98 -8.44 -6.60
C TYR A 136 13.58 -7.23 -5.74
N ASN A 137 12.28 -6.90 -5.69
CA ASN A 137 11.75 -5.89 -4.77
C ASN A 137 10.74 -6.50 -3.80
N TYR A 138 11.26 -6.95 -2.66
CA TYR A 138 10.47 -7.48 -1.54
C TYR A 138 10.05 -6.41 -0.53
N ASN A 139 10.42 -5.15 -0.74
CA ASN A 139 9.93 -4.06 0.09
C ASN A 139 8.43 -3.86 -0.18
N VAL A 140 7.64 -3.67 0.86
CA VAL A 140 6.20 -3.43 0.71
C VAL A 140 5.93 -2.00 0.28
N PHE A 141 5.01 -1.85 -0.66
CA PHE A 141 4.39 -0.56 -0.89
C PHE A 141 3.32 -0.34 0.19
N VAL A 142 3.36 0.78 0.89
CA VAL A 142 2.36 1.14 1.89
C VAL A 142 1.68 2.42 1.45
N GLY A 143 0.35 2.45 1.50
CA GLY A 143 -0.40 3.66 1.21
C GLY A 143 -1.59 3.82 2.14
N THR A 144 -2.27 4.96 1.97
CA THR A 144 -3.48 5.28 2.72
C THR A 144 -4.59 5.76 1.80
N VAL A 145 -5.83 5.70 2.28
CA VAL A 145 -6.98 6.40 1.73
C VAL A 145 -7.67 7.17 2.86
N PRO A 146 -7.78 8.51 2.77
CA PRO A 146 -7.20 9.39 1.75
C PRO A 146 -5.67 9.26 1.61
N ALA A 147 -5.15 9.56 0.41
CA ALA A 147 -3.72 9.42 0.12
C ALA A 147 -2.88 10.35 1.00
N GLY A 148 -1.89 9.79 1.70
CA GLY A 148 -0.90 10.55 2.44
C GLY A 148 0.18 11.13 1.54
N ASP A 149 1.12 11.84 2.15
CA ASP A 149 2.21 12.50 1.43
C ASP A 149 3.05 11.50 0.61
N PRO A 150 3.48 11.88 -0.60
CA PRO A 150 4.37 11.06 -1.39
C PRO A 150 5.75 10.95 -0.74
N ASP A 151 6.34 9.75 -0.82
CA ASP A 151 7.69 9.46 -0.32
C ASP A 151 8.54 8.86 -1.46
N ALA A 152 9.41 9.73 -1.99
CA ALA A 152 10.22 9.49 -3.16
C ALA A 152 11.71 9.51 -2.81
N LEU A 153 12.48 8.61 -3.42
CA LEU A 153 13.94 8.78 -3.42
C LEU A 153 14.28 10.11 -4.11
N SER A 154 15.24 10.86 -3.59
CA SER A 154 15.63 12.15 -4.19
C SER A 154 17.15 12.32 -4.18
N GLY A 155 17.62 13.26 -5.00
CA GLY A 155 19.03 13.64 -5.11
C GLY A 155 19.97 12.43 -5.23
N ASP A 156 20.94 12.36 -4.32
CA ASP A 156 21.98 11.34 -4.32
C ASP A 156 21.46 9.93 -4.13
N SER A 157 20.36 9.74 -3.39
CA SER A 157 19.78 8.41 -3.17
C SER A 157 19.23 7.82 -4.46
N PHE A 158 18.53 8.65 -5.26
CA PHE A 158 18.04 8.23 -6.56
C PHE A 158 19.17 7.99 -7.56
N ALA A 159 20.19 8.86 -7.56
CA ALA A 159 21.35 8.69 -8.42
C ALA A 159 22.16 7.42 -8.07
N GLY A 160 22.31 7.12 -6.78
CA GLY A 160 22.94 5.88 -6.30
C GLY A 160 22.16 4.63 -6.70
N PHE A 161 20.82 4.66 -6.54
CA PHE A 161 19.95 3.58 -7.03
C PHE A 161 20.15 3.34 -8.52
N ALA A 162 20.07 4.39 -9.34
CA ALA A 162 20.20 4.27 -10.79
C ALA A 162 21.56 3.71 -11.24
N ARG A 163 22.66 4.12 -10.60
CA ARG A 163 24.01 3.59 -10.88
C ARG A 163 24.17 2.12 -10.49
N GLY A 164 23.47 1.68 -9.46
CA GLY A 164 23.57 0.32 -8.95
C GLY A 164 22.83 -0.72 -9.78
N LEU A 165 22.09 -0.35 -10.83
CA LEU A 165 21.29 -1.29 -11.61
C LEU A 165 22.14 -2.06 -12.63
N LYS A 166 21.98 -3.39 -12.64
CA LYS A 166 22.58 -4.27 -13.65
C LYS A 166 21.95 -4.12 -15.04
N VAL A 167 20.67 -3.75 -15.11
CA VAL A 167 19.94 -3.53 -16.37
C VAL A 167 19.60 -2.05 -16.56
N ALA A 168 19.64 -1.59 -17.81
CA ALA A 168 19.15 -0.26 -18.14
C ALA A 168 17.64 -0.19 -17.88
N CYS A 169 17.21 0.74 -17.03
CA CYS A 169 15.80 1.02 -16.83
C CYS A 169 15.57 2.52 -16.63
N THR A 170 14.37 3.00 -16.94
CA THR A 170 13.93 4.33 -16.53
C THR A 170 13.42 4.27 -15.10
N ALA A 171 14.34 4.15 -14.14
CA ALA A 171 14.02 4.23 -12.73
C ALA A 171 13.24 5.51 -12.46
N ARG A 172 12.09 5.42 -11.78
CA ARG A 172 11.37 6.60 -11.29
C ARG A 172 11.44 6.60 -9.77
N PRO A 173 11.80 7.72 -9.14
CA PRO A 173 11.86 7.80 -7.68
C PRO A 173 10.50 7.60 -6.98
N LEU A 174 9.43 7.56 -7.79
CA LEU A 174 8.11 7.04 -7.49
C LEU A 174 7.69 6.15 -8.67
N LEU A 175 7.78 4.83 -8.52
CA LEU A 175 7.27 3.90 -9.53
C LEU A 175 5.80 3.58 -9.22
N PRO A 176 4.81 3.75 -10.14
CA PRO A 176 4.63 4.76 -11.19
C PRO A 176 3.50 5.78 -10.88
N ILE A 177 3.72 7.06 -11.13
CA ILE A 177 2.61 8.02 -11.34
C ILE A 177 1.92 7.62 -12.64
N ARG A 178 0.64 7.22 -12.57
CA ARG A 178 -0.20 7.16 -13.77
C ARG A 178 -0.23 8.54 -14.41
N VAL A 179 0.11 8.58 -15.69
CA VAL A 179 -0.18 9.74 -16.56
C VAL A 179 -1.70 9.93 -16.54
N GLY A 180 -2.13 11.15 -16.22
CA GLY A 180 -3.45 11.42 -15.66
C GLY A 180 -4.64 11.27 -16.62
N THR A 181 -5.80 11.16 -15.99
CA THR A 181 -7.06 11.81 -16.43
C THR A 181 -7.90 12.07 -15.17
N ALA A 182 -7.59 13.17 -14.48
CA ALA A 182 -8.53 13.76 -13.54
C ALA A 182 -9.59 14.51 -14.34
N THR A 183 -10.72 13.88 -14.64
CA THR A 183 -11.95 14.62 -14.95
C THR A 183 -12.61 14.99 -13.63
N HIS A 184 -12.32 16.21 -13.16
CA HIS A 184 -13.17 16.88 -12.18
C HIS A 184 -14.49 17.23 -12.87
N THR A 185 -15.55 16.48 -12.58
CA THR A 185 -16.90 16.98 -12.76
C THR A 185 -17.23 17.83 -11.53
N LYS A 186 -17.34 19.13 -11.74
CA LYS A 186 -17.85 20.09 -10.76
C LYS A 186 -19.34 19.79 -10.54
N VAL A 187 -19.75 19.64 -9.29
CA VAL A 187 -21.13 19.91 -8.86
C VAL A 187 -21.13 21.30 -8.25
#